data_AF-A0A933L8M4-F1
#
_entry.id   AF-A0A933L8M4-F1
#
_cell.length_a   1.000
_cell.length_b   1.000
_cell.length_c   1.000
_cell.angle_alpha   90.00
_cell.angle_beta   90.00
_cell.angle_gamma   90.00
#
_symmetry.space_group_name_H-M   'P 1'
#
loop_
_entity.id
_entity.type
_entity.pdbx_description
1 polymer ?
#
loop_
_entity_poly.entity_id
_entity_poly.type
_entity_poly.pdbx_seq_one_letter_code
_entity_poly.pdbx_strand_id
1 'polypeptide(L)' 'MGRTNVVIDDRLIAKVIALTGAKSKKEAINISLKRVVDQSTLIKALRKIKGTLKWEGNLERWRKLEKL' A
#
# COMPACT_ATOMS: atom_id res chain seq x y z
N MET A 1 10.13 -20.95 -9.74
CA MET A 1 8.91 -20.63 -8.94
C MET A 1 8.59 -21.82 -8.05
N GLY A 2 8.36 -21.60 -6.75
CA GLY A 2 7.98 -22.65 -5.80
C GLY A 2 6.46 -22.85 -5.72
N ARG A 3 6.02 -24.04 -5.29
CA ARG A 3 4.64 -24.31 -4.90
C ARG A 3 4.57 -24.36 -3.38
N THR A 4 3.53 -23.76 -2.81
CA THR A 4 3.29 -23.75 -1.36
C THR A 4 1.81 -23.94 -1.13
N ASN A 5 1.46 -24.82 -0.18
CA ASN A 5 0.08 -24.98 0.26
C ASN A 5 -0.15 -24.07 1.46
N VAL A 6 -1.20 -23.23 1.38
CA VAL A 6 -1.54 -22.26 2.43
C VAL A 6 -3.05 -22.31 2.68
N VAL A 7 -3.45 -22.18 3.94
CA VAL A 7 -4.85 -22.04 4.34
C VAL A 7 -5.17 -20.56 4.37
N ILE A 8 -6.21 -20.14 3.63
CA ILE A 8 -6.62 -18.75 3.50
C ILE A 8 -8.14 -18.66 3.64
N ASP A 9 -8.62 -17.61 4.31
CA ASP A 9 -10.04 -17.28 4.39
C ASP A 9 -10.62 -16.98 2.99
N ASP A 10 -11.66 -17.72 2.60
CA ASP A 10 -12.31 -17.59 1.30
C ASP A 10 -12.99 -16.23 1.07
N ARG A 11 -13.49 -15.60 2.13
CA ARG A 11 -14.07 -14.25 2.06
C ARG A 11 -12.99 -13.22 1.82
N LEU A 12 -11.81 -13.40 2.44
CA LEU A 12 -10.68 -12.51 2.25
C LEU A 12 -10.18 -12.59 0.80
N ILE A 13 -9.94 -13.79 0.28
CA ILE A 13 -9.42 -13.93 -1.09
C ILE A 13 -10.44 -13.47 -2.14
N ALA A 14 -11.75 -13.65 -1.89
CA ALA A 14 -12.80 -13.12 -2.76
C ALA A 14 -12.78 -11.58 -2.82
N LYS A 15 -12.60 -10.90 -1.68
CA LYS A 15 -12.44 -9.44 -1.65
C LYS A 15 -11.19 -8.99 -2.40
N VAL A 16 -10.06 -9.68 -2.22
CA VAL A 16 -8.83 -9.36 -2.94
C VAL A 16 -9.04 -9.51 -4.45
N ILE A 17 -9.65 -10.61 -4.90
CA ILE A 17 -9.97 -10.82 -6.31
C ILE A 17 -10.85 -9.68 -6.85
N ALA A 18 -11.92 -9.32 -6.14
CA ALA A 18 -12.81 -8.23 -6.55
C ALA A 18 -12.08 -6.87 -6.65
N LEU A 19 -11.17 -6.58 -5.72
CA LEU A 19 -10.40 -5.33 -5.70
C LEU A 19 -9.28 -5.28 -6.74
N THR A 20 -8.69 -6.43 -7.09
CA THR A 20 -7.50 -6.51 -7.94
C THR A 20 -7.81 -6.92 -9.38
N GLY A 21 -8.99 -7.49 -9.64
CA GLY A 21 -9.34 -8.09 -10.93
C GLY A 21 -8.61 -9.41 -11.22
N ALA A 22 -8.02 -10.04 -10.20
CA ALA A 22 -7.28 -11.29 -10.36
C ALA A 22 -8.20 -12.43 -10.85
N LYS A 23 -7.71 -13.27 -11.78
CA LYS A 23 -8.47 -14.38 -12.35
C LYS A 23 -8.43 -15.65 -11.50
N SER A 24 -7.55 -15.71 -10.50
CA SER A 24 -7.38 -16.87 -9.63
C SER A 24 -6.90 -16.50 -8.22
N LYS A 25 -7.12 -17.40 -7.25
CA LYS A 25 -6.58 -17.26 -5.89
C LYS A 25 -5.05 -17.10 -5.90
N LYS A 26 -4.35 -17.86 -6.75
CA LYS A 26 -2.88 -17.78 -6.89
C LYS A 26 -2.43 -16.39 -7.37
N GLU A 27 -3.10 -15.86 -8.38
CA GLU A 27 -2.80 -14.54 -8.91
C GLU A 27 -3.09 -13.44 -7.88
N ALA A 28 -4.22 -13.51 -7.19
CA ALA A 28 -4.58 -12.60 -6.12
C ALA A 28 -3.54 -12.57 -5.00
N ILE A 29 -3.05 -13.74 -4.58
CA ILE A 29 -1.95 -13.86 -3.59
C ILE A 29 -0.68 -13.20 -4.13
N ASN A 30 -0.30 -13.49 -5.37
CA ASN A 30 0.93 -12.95 -5.95
C ASN A 30 0.90 -11.41 -6.07
N ILE A 31 -0.22 -10.85 -6.51
CA ILE A 31 -0.44 -9.39 -6.56
C ILE A 31 -0.33 -8.79 -5.16
N SER A 32 -0.96 -9.42 -4.17
CA SER A 32 -0.95 -8.94 -2.79
C SER A 32 0.46 -8.93 -2.20
N LEU A 33 1.23 -10.01 -2.36
CA LEU A 33 2.60 -10.09 -1.89
C LEU A 33 3.50 -9.05 -2.55
N LYS A 34 3.39 -8.88 -3.87
CA LYS A 34 4.12 -7.85 -4.61
C LYS A 34 3.80 -6.45 -4.06
N ARG A 35 2.51 -6.15 -3.86
CA ARG A 35 2.08 -4.85 -3.34
C ARG A 35 2.64 -4.54 -1.95
N VAL A 36 2.73 -5.55 -1.07
CA VAL A 36 3.35 -5.40 0.26
C VAL A 36 4.84 -5.04 0.14
N VAL A 37 5.58 -5.69 -0.76
CA VAL A 37 6.99 -5.41 -1.01
C VAL A 37 7.18 -4.01 -1.59
N ASP A 38 6.39 -3.65 -2.60
CA ASP A 38 6.46 -2.35 -3.28
C ASP A 38 6.16 -1.21 -2.28
N GLN A 39 5.09 -1.35 -1.49
CA GLN A 39 4.71 -0.37 -0.48
C GLN A 39 5.77 -0.24 0.61
N SER A 40 6.31 -1.36 1.10
CA SER A 40 7.37 -1.34 2.12
C SER A 40 8.64 -0.67 1.61
N THR A 41 8.99 -0.92 0.35
CA THR A 41 10.15 -0.32 -0.31
C THR A 41 9.96 1.18 -0.46
N LEU A 42 8.78 1.62 -0.92
CA LEU A 42 8.43 3.02 -1.03
C LEU A 42 8.50 3.74 0.32
N ILE A 43 7.90 3.17 1.37
CA ILE A 43 7.92 3.77 2.71
C ILE A 43 9.35 3.91 3.22
N LYS A 44 10.21 2.89 3.01
CA LYS A 44 11.63 2.97 3.38
C LYS A 44 12.35 4.09 2.62
N ALA A 45 12.11 4.25 1.33
CA ALA A 45 12.69 5.33 0.52
C ALA A 45 12.24 6.71 1.03
N LEU A 46 10.93 6.88 1.27
CA LEU A 46 10.37 8.12 1.82
C LEU A 46 10.96 8.46 3.21
N ARG A 47 11.18 7.45 4.06
CA ARG A 47 11.83 7.66 5.37
C ARG A 47 13.27 8.15 5.25
N LYS A 48 14.01 7.75 4.22
CA LYS A 48 15.40 8.22 4.01
C LYS A 48 15.48 9.70 3.66
N ILE A 49 14.47 10.22 2.95
CA ILE A 49 14.40 11.64 2.56
C ILE A 49 13.58 12.48 3.55
N LYS A 50 13.05 11.87 4.62
CA LYS A 50 12.27 12.58 5.63
C LYS A 50 13.18 13.55 6.38
N GLY A 51 12.84 14.84 6.33
CA GLY A 51 13.62 15.90 6.96
C GLY A 51 14.79 16.44 6.13
N THR A 52 15.07 15.85 4.95
CA THR A 52 16.07 16.41 4.03
C THR A 52 15.46 17.42 3.06
N LEU A 53 14.18 17.27 2.71
CA LEU A 53 13.46 18.27 1.93
C LEU A 53 13.04 19.45 2.80
N LYS A 54 13.40 20.66 2.36
CA LYS A 54 12.80 21.89 2.89
C LYS A 54 11.34 21.94 2.47
N TRP A 55 10.46 22.03 3.44
CA TRP A 55 9.04 22.26 3.18
C TRP A 55 8.80 23.76 3.04
N GLU A 56 8.28 24.18 1.89
CA GLU A 56 7.92 25.57 1.61
C GLU A 56 6.41 25.74 1.76
N GLY A 57 5.98 26.13 2.96
CA GLY A 57 4.58 26.44 3.23
C GLY A 57 4.41 27.17 4.57
N ASN A 58 3.18 27.61 4.84
CA ASN A 58 2.83 28.22 6.13
C ASN A 58 1.68 27.41 6.76
N LEU A 59 2.03 26.62 7.78
CA LEU A 59 1.09 25.72 8.49
C LEU A 59 -0.02 26.51 9.19
N GLU A 60 0.28 27.69 9.71
CA GLU A 60 -0.71 28.53 10.38
C GLU A 60 -1.75 29.07 9.41
N ARG A 61 -1.32 29.48 8.21
CA ARG A 61 -2.22 29.94 7.15
C ARG A 61 -3.22 28.86 6.77
N TRP A 62 -2.77 27.62 6.61
CA TRP A 62 -3.64 26.50 6.21
C TRP A 62 -4.65 26.14 7.30
N ARG A 63 -4.21 26.10 8.57
CA ARG A 63 -5.10 25.82 9.71
C ARG A 63 -6.16 26.91 9.95
N LYS A 64 -5.90 28.16 9.55
CA LYS A 64 -6.89 29.24 9.62
C LYS A 64 -7.95 29.14 8.51
N LEU A 65 -7.57 28.67 7.32
CA LEU A 65 -8.49 28.51 6.19
C LEU A 65 -9.47 27.34 6.37
N GLU A 66 -9.11 26.32 7.15
CA GLU A 66 -9.96 25.15 7.42
C GLU A 66 -11.10 25.43 8.42
N LYS A 67 -11.03 26.54 9.16
CA LYS A 67 -12.03 26.93 10.17
C LYS A 67 -13.06 27.95 9.68
N LEU A 68 -13.08 28.22 8.38
CA LEU A 68 -14.06 29.05 7.67
C LEU A 68 -14.94 28.15 6.80
#